data_AF-A0A821R9M1-F1
#
_entry.id   AF-A0A821R9M1-F1
#
_cell.length_a   1.000
_cell.length_b   1.000
_cell.length_c   1.000
_cell.angle_alpha   90.00
_cell.angle_beta   90.00
_cell.angle_gamma   90.00
#
_symmetry.space_group_name_H-M   'P 1'
#
loop_
_entity.id
_entity.type
_entity.pdbx_description
1 polymer ?
#
loop_
_entity_poly.entity_id
_entity_poly.type
_entity_poly.pdbx_seq_one_letter_code
_entity_poly.pdbx_strand_id
1 'polypeptide(L)'
;MTDNKAIDDSNIRELGAKWVFQELWHSSALPSDAMHLKYTQALINLAGADGVLADAERQWILGNAAAKGASADVINRFTTYQPTKADIEAMIASKPTFTQHAGRSLIFEAILAASADMDLHAAERNAIYRLGQ
;
A
#
# COMPACT_ATOMS: atom_id res chain seq x y z
N MET A 1 21.93 11.45 -24.00
CA MET A 1 21.68 10.22 -24.77
C MET A 1 20.85 9.33 -23.87
N THR A 2 19.53 9.37 -23.99
CA THR A 2 18.66 8.46 -23.22
C THR A 2 18.77 7.10 -23.88
N ASP A 3 19.33 6.12 -23.15
CA ASP A 3 19.31 4.71 -23.53
C ASP A 3 17.85 4.28 -23.66
N ASN A 4 17.33 4.32 -24.88
CA ASN A 4 15.98 3.90 -25.16
C ASN A 4 16.00 2.37 -25.29
N LYS A 5 16.06 1.67 -24.15
CA LYS A 5 15.84 0.22 -24.12
C LYS A 5 14.51 -0.09 -24.81
N ALA A 6 14.52 -1.08 -25.70
CA ALA A 6 13.28 -1.58 -26.30
C ALA A 6 12.32 -2.04 -25.19
N ILE A 7 11.04 -1.70 -25.32
CA ILE A 7 10.01 -2.17 -24.39
C ILE A 7 9.74 -3.64 -24.65
N ASP A 8 9.77 -4.45 -23.59
CA ASP A 8 9.50 -5.89 -23.60
C ASP A 8 8.84 -6.33 -22.27
N ASP A 9 8.49 -7.60 -22.16
CA ASP A 9 7.81 -8.16 -20.97
C ASP A 9 8.61 -7.96 -19.67
N SER A 10 9.93 -7.82 -19.76
CA SER A 10 10.79 -7.62 -18.58
C SER A 10 10.72 -6.20 -18.02
N ASN A 11 10.32 -5.21 -18.82
CA ASN A 11 10.30 -3.80 -18.43
C ASN A 11 8.93 -3.12 -18.53
N ILE A 12 7.91 -3.79 -19.09
CA ILE A 12 6.55 -3.26 -19.21
C ILE A 12 5.92 -2.89 -17.85
N ARG A 13 6.21 -3.67 -16.80
CA ARG A 13 5.74 -3.39 -15.43
C ARG A 13 6.37 -2.10 -14.88
N GLU A 14 7.66 -1.91 -15.12
CA GLU A 14 8.39 -0.72 -14.69
C GLU A 14 7.89 0.53 -15.41
N LEU A 15 7.60 0.41 -16.71
CA LEU A 15 6.99 1.48 -17.51
C LEU A 15 5.64 1.92 -16.92
N GLY A 16 4.75 0.97 -16.64
CA GLY A 16 3.44 1.25 -16.04
C GLY A 16 3.56 1.88 -14.66
N ALA A 17 4.42 1.34 -13.79
CA ALA A 17 4.64 1.89 -12.46
C ALA A 17 5.18 3.33 -12.51
N LYS A 18 6.13 3.62 -13.40
CA LYS A 18 6.67 4.98 -13.58
C LYS A 18 5.58 5.95 -14.03
N TRP A 19 4.71 5.53 -14.94
CA TRP A 19 3.57 6.35 -15.35
C TRP A 19 2.63 6.62 -14.17
N VAL A 20 2.24 5.58 -13.41
CA VAL A 20 1.39 5.72 -12.22
C VAL A 20 2.00 6.70 -11.21
N PHE A 21 3.31 6.62 -10.96
CA PHE A 21 3.97 7.54 -10.02
C PHE A 21 4.09 8.96 -10.53
N GLN A 22 4.30 9.12 -11.83
CA GLN A 22 4.33 10.43 -12.44
C GLN A 22 2.95 11.10 -12.36
N GLU A 23 1.87 10.37 -12.62
CA GLU A 23 0.51 10.93 -12.63
C GLU A 23 -0.03 11.20 -11.23
N LEU A 24 0.18 10.28 -10.28
CA LEU A 24 -0.44 10.37 -8.96
C LEU A 24 0.42 11.10 -7.92
N TRP A 25 1.75 11.09 -8.09
CA TRP A 25 2.70 11.66 -7.13
C TRP A 25 3.71 12.63 -7.75
N HIS A 26 3.60 12.93 -9.05
CA HIS A 26 4.54 13.80 -9.79
C HIS A 26 6.01 13.39 -9.59
N SER A 27 6.26 12.09 -9.44
CA SER A 27 7.58 11.51 -9.20
C SER A 27 7.97 10.57 -10.34
N SER A 28 9.16 10.74 -10.87
CA SER A 28 9.77 9.80 -11.81
C SER A 28 10.55 8.67 -11.11
N ALA A 29 10.70 8.76 -9.79
CA ALA A 29 11.39 7.76 -8.98
C ALA A 29 10.39 6.75 -8.40
N LEU A 30 10.67 5.47 -8.64
CA LEU A 30 9.92 4.37 -8.01
C LEU A 30 10.40 4.16 -6.57
N PRO A 31 9.50 3.78 -5.64
CA PRO A 31 9.89 3.39 -4.29
C PRO A 31 10.76 2.13 -4.31
N SER A 32 11.54 1.93 -3.25
CA SER A 32 12.24 0.67 -3.03
C SER A 32 11.29 -0.40 -2.50
N ASP A 33 11.66 -1.68 -2.66
CA ASP A 33 10.93 -2.80 -2.06
C ASP A 33 10.77 -2.66 -0.53
N ALA A 34 11.76 -2.06 0.16
CA ALA A 34 11.65 -1.79 1.59
C ALA A 34 10.53 -0.77 1.92
N MET A 35 10.30 0.20 1.04
CA MET A 35 9.17 1.13 1.19
C MET A 35 7.85 0.44 0.86
N HIS A 36 7.80 -0.37 -0.21
CA HIS A 36 6.61 -1.16 -0.52
C HIS A 36 6.23 -2.11 0.63
N LEU A 37 7.20 -2.81 1.22
CA LEU A 37 6.96 -3.70 2.36
C LEU A 37 6.27 -2.96 3.51
N LYS A 38 6.81 -1.82 3.92
CA LYS A 38 6.25 -1.02 5.03
C LYS A 38 4.88 -0.46 4.68
N TYR A 39 4.71 0.04 3.46
CA TYR A 39 3.49 0.69 3.01
C TYR A 39 2.34 -0.30 2.83
N THR A 40 2.60 -1.43 2.16
CA THR A 40 1.62 -2.52 1.98
C THR A 40 1.23 -3.14 3.31
N GLN A 41 2.19 -3.35 4.23
CA GLN A 41 1.86 -3.82 5.58
C GLN A 41 0.96 -2.83 6.32
N ALA A 42 1.22 -1.53 6.19
CA ALA A 42 0.39 -0.51 6.81
C ALA A 42 -1.05 -0.53 6.27
N LEU A 43 -1.23 -0.68 4.95
CA LEU A 43 -2.56 -0.83 4.36
C LEU A 43 -3.29 -2.08 4.87
N ILE A 44 -2.62 -3.23 4.96
CA ILE A 44 -3.23 -4.46 5.49
C ILE A 44 -3.61 -4.29 6.96
N ASN A 45 -2.76 -3.69 7.78
CA ASN A 45 -3.04 -3.45 9.18
C ASN A 45 -4.25 -2.53 9.38
N LEU A 46 -4.42 -1.52 8.52
CA LEU A 46 -5.55 -0.60 8.61
C LEU A 46 -6.85 -1.22 8.10
N ALA A 47 -6.80 -1.97 6.99
CA ALA A 47 -7.95 -2.64 6.39
C ALA A 47 -8.43 -3.81 7.26
N GLY A 48 -7.55 -4.67 7.75
CA GLY A 48 -7.94 -5.77 8.64
C GLY A 48 -8.01 -5.39 10.13
N ALA A 49 -8.31 -4.13 10.46
CA ALA A 49 -8.24 -3.64 11.84
C ALA A 49 -9.38 -4.16 12.73
N ASP A 50 -10.45 -4.65 12.13
CA ASP A 50 -11.55 -5.37 12.78
C ASP A 50 -11.16 -6.83 13.15
N GLY A 51 -9.99 -7.29 12.69
CA GLY A 51 -9.47 -8.65 12.88
C GLY A 51 -9.67 -9.58 11.69
N VAL A 52 -10.29 -9.13 10.61
CA VAL A 52 -10.52 -9.89 9.38
C VAL A 52 -10.11 -9.04 8.18
N LEU A 53 -9.17 -9.52 7.37
CA LEU A 53 -8.92 -8.92 6.06
C LEU A 53 -9.70 -9.71 5.00
N ALA A 54 -10.74 -9.10 4.44
CA ALA A 54 -11.54 -9.68 3.38
C ALA A 54 -10.72 -9.87 2.09
N ASP A 55 -11.12 -10.83 1.26
CA ASP A 55 -10.40 -11.15 0.02
C ASP A 55 -10.38 -9.96 -0.95
N ALA A 56 -11.44 -9.16 -1.00
CA ALA A 56 -11.54 -7.98 -1.86
C ALA A 56 -10.54 -6.89 -1.43
N GLU A 57 -10.43 -6.61 -0.13
CA GLU A 57 -9.44 -5.67 0.42
C GLU A 57 -8.01 -6.14 0.14
N ARG A 58 -7.73 -7.43 0.36
CA ARG A 58 -6.42 -8.02 0.06
C ARG A 58 -6.07 -7.85 -1.42
N GLN A 59 -6.99 -8.21 -2.32
CA GLN A 59 -6.77 -8.09 -3.76
C GLN A 59 -6.55 -6.63 -4.16
N TRP A 60 -7.30 -5.70 -3.58
CA TRP A 60 -7.11 -4.27 -3.80
C TRP A 60 -5.71 -3.82 -3.38
N ILE A 61 -5.27 -4.19 -2.17
CA ILE A 61 -3.96 -3.80 -1.63
C ILE A 61 -2.82 -4.38 -2.45
N LEU A 62 -2.89 -5.66 -2.82
CA LEU A 62 -1.87 -6.30 -3.65
C LEU A 62 -1.83 -5.72 -5.06
N GLY A 63 -3.01 -5.42 -5.64
CA GLY A 63 -3.13 -4.74 -6.93
C GLY A 63 -2.53 -3.33 -6.90
N ASN A 64 -2.80 -2.56 -5.84
CA ASN A 64 -2.20 -1.24 -5.62
C ASN A 64 -0.67 -1.33 -5.56
N ALA A 65 -0.12 -2.25 -4.78
CA ALA A 65 1.33 -2.46 -4.68
C ALA A 65 1.96 -2.88 -6.02
N ALA A 66 1.31 -3.79 -6.75
CA ALA A 66 1.78 -4.28 -8.04
C ALA A 66 1.76 -3.17 -9.11
N ALA A 67 0.70 -2.36 -9.17
CA ALA A 67 0.59 -1.21 -10.06
C ALA A 67 1.67 -0.16 -9.78
N LYS A 68 2.13 -0.09 -8.54
CA LYS A 68 3.22 0.78 -8.07
C LYS A 68 4.61 0.19 -8.25
N GLY A 69 4.73 -0.98 -8.88
CA GLY A 69 6.02 -1.57 -9.25
C GLY A 69 6.67 -2.44 -8.17
N ALA A 70 5.95 -2.79 -7.09
CA ALA A 70 6.45 -3.72 -6.09
C ALA A 70 6.91 -5.04 -6.73
N SER A 71 7.99 -5.63 -6.22
CA SER A 71 8.47 -6.92 -6.70
C SER A 71 7.52 -8.07 -6.34
N ALA A 72 7.65 -9.19 -7.06
CA ALA A 72 6.87 -10.39 -6.77
C ALA A 72 7.08 -10.89 -5.33
N ASP A 73 8.28 -10.73 -4.78
CA ASP A 73 8.59 -11.12 -3.40
C ASP A 73 7.78 -10.31 -2.38
N VAL A 74 7.65 -9.00 -2.61
CA VAL A 74 6.81 -8.13 -1.77
C VAL A 74 5.35 -8.57 -1.86
N ILE A 75 4.82 -8.79 -3.07
CA ILE A 75 3.43 -9.23 -3.26
C ILE A 75 3.18 -10.57 -2.58
N ASN A 76 4.04 -11.56 -2.84
CA ASN A 76 3.89 -12.92 -2.32
C ASN A 76 3.90 -12.95 -0.78
N ARG A 77 4.71 -12.11 -0.14
CA ARG A 77 4.76 -12.00 1.32
C ARG A 77 3.40 -11.66 1.95
N PHE A 78 2.57 -10.89 1.25
CA PHE A 78 1.30 -10.39 1.77
C PHE A 78 0.07 -11.19 1.29
N THR A 79 0.27 -12.24 0.49
CA THR A 79 -0.83 -13.12 0.05
C THR A 79 -1.50 -13.85 1.22
N THR A 80 -0.74 -14.15 2.28
CA THR A 80 -1.22 -14.89 3.46
C THR A 80 -1.05 -14.13 4.77
N TYR A 81 -0.48 -12.92 4.73
CA TYR A 81 -0.30 -12.10 5.94
C TYR A 81 -1.66 -11.71 6.53
N GLN A 82 -1.79 -11.87 7.85
CA GLN A 82 -2.95 -11.41 8.61
C GLN A 82 -2.49 -10.42 9.67
N PRO A 83 -3.12 -9.25 9.78
CA PRO A 83 -2.74 -8.25 10.75
C PRO A 83 -3.12 -8.70 12.16
N THR A 84 -2.26 -8.41 13.13
CA THR A 84 -2.59 -8.57 14.54
C THR A 84 -2.87 -7.21 15.18
N LYS A 85 -3.62 -7.21 16.29
CA LYS A 85 -3.80 -5.99 17.10
C LYS A 85 -2.45 -5.37 17.50
N ALA A 86 -1.44 -6.19 17.81
CA ALA A 86 -0.12 -5.69 18.16
C ALA A 86 0.57 -4.98 16.98
N ASP A 87 0.44 -5.50 15.77
CA ASP A 87 1.00 -4.85 14.56
C ASP A 87 0.36 -3.49 14.30
N ILE A 88 -0.96 -3.40 14.48
CA ILE A 88 -1.73 -2.15 14.30
C ILE A 88 -1.29 -1.10 15.33
N GLU A 89 -1.20 -1.48 16.60
CA GLU A 89 -0.76 -0.56 17.65
C GLU A 89 0.69 -0.12 17.47
N ALA A 90 1.60 -1.03 17.09
CA ALA A 90 2.98 -0.70 16.78
C ALA A 90 3.10 0.27 15.58
N MET A 91 2.29 0.07 14.54
CA MET A 91 2.22 0.96 13.39
C MET A 91 1.70 2.35 13.80
N ILE A 92 0.60 2.44 14.55
CA ILE A 92 0.07 3.73 15.03
C ILE A 92 1.08 4.44 15.93
N ALA A 93 1.81 3.71 16.78
CA ALA A 93 2.86 4.29 17.61
C ALA A 93 4.05 4.83 16.79
N SER A 94 4.35 4.22 15.63
CA SER A 94 5.40 4.67 14.70
C SER A 94 4.95 5.73 13.69
N LYS A 95 3.72 6.25 13.85
CA LYS A 95 3.04 7.24 12.99
C LYS A 95 3.94 8.36 12.45
N PRO A 96 4.82 9.04 13.24
CA PRO A 96 5.64 10.14 12.72
C PRO A 96 6.47 9.74 11.48
N THR A 97 6.88 8.48 11.39
CA THR A 97 7.66 7.95 10.26
C THR A 97 6.82 7.85 8.97
N PHE A 98 5.54 7.49 9.10
CA PHE A 98 4.62 7.34 7.98
C PHE A 98 4.05 8.69 7.52
N THR A 99 3.75 9.58 8.46
CA THR A 99 3.12 10.86 8.15
C THR A 99 4.05 11.88 7.52
N GLN A 100 5.36 11.80 7.76
CA GLN A 100 6.34 12.72 7.20
C GLN A 100 6.46 12.63 5.66
N HIS A 101 6.25 11.45 5.08
CA HIS A 101 6.50 11.22 3.65
C HIS A 101 5.27 10.81 2.86
N ALA A 102 4.30 10.12 3.47
CA ALA A 102 3.17 9.55 2.74
C ALA A 102 1.83 9.62 3.49
N GLY A 103 1.74 10.39 4.59
CA GLY A 103 0.62 10.32 5.53
C GLY A 103 -0.76 10.48 4.91
N ARG A 104 -0.94 11.50 4.06
CA ARG A 104 -2.24 11.75 3.40
C ARG A 104 -2.58 10.69 2.36
N SER A 105 -1.60 10.26 1.57
CA SER A 105 -1.78 9.18 0.60
C SER A 105 -2.14 7.87 1.31
N LEU A 106 -1.47 7.56 2.42
CA LEU A 106 -1.74 6.35 3.21
C LEU A 106 -3.14 6.36 3.80
N ILE A 107 -3.60 7.49 4.35
CA ILE A 107 -4.98 7.62 4.85
C ILE A 107 -5.99 7.42 3.72
N PHE A 108 -5.79 8.09 2.59
CA PHE A 108 -6.70 7.98 1.45
C PHE A 108 -6.77 6.55 0.91
N GLU A 109 -5.62 5.92 0.70
CA GLU A 109 -5.56 4.56 0.18
C GLU A 109 -6.01 3.51 1.20
N ALA A 110 -5.82 3.75 2.50
CA ALA A 110 -6.38 2.89 3.53
C ALA A 110 -7.92 2.92 3.51
N ILE A 111 -8.54 4.08 3.25
CA ILE A 111 -9.99 4.16 3.07
C ILE A 111 -10.42 3.38 1.83
N LEU A 112 -9.72 3.52 0.70
CA LEU A 112 -10.05 2.78 -0.52
C LEU A 112 -9.86 1.27 -0.35
N ALA A 113 -8.79 0.85 0.33
CA ALA A 113 -8.50 -0.54 0.62
C ALA A 113 -9.56 -1.16 1.53
N ALA A 114 -9.84 -0.51 2.66
CA ALA A 114 -10.79 -0.99 3.65
C ALA A 114 -12.23 -1.01 3.11
N SER A 115 -12.55 -0.15 2.13
CA SER A 115 -13.87 -0.12 1.48
C SER A 115 -13.98 -0.91 0.19
N ALA A 116 -12.97 -1.72 -0.14
CA ALA A 116 -12.94 -2.47 -1.39
C ALA A 116 -14.05 -3.53 -1.49
N ASP A 117 -14.56 -4.02 -0.36
CA ASP A 117 -15.70 -4.92 -0.27
C ASP A 117 -17.06 -4.20 -0.12
N MET A 118 -17.06 -2.87 -0.24
CA MET A 118 -18.19 -1.95 -0.07
C MET A 118 -18.68 -1.75 1.37
N ASP A 119 -17.93 -2.18 2.39
CA ASP A 119 -18.16 -1.80 3.79
C ASP A 119 -16.93 -1.08 4.36
N LEU A 120 -17.12 -0.17 5.31
CA LEU A 120 -16.00 0.43 6.04
C LEU A 120 -16.34 0.32 7.52
N HIS A 121 -15.85 -0.74 8.14
CA HIS A 121 -16.17 -1.09 9.50
C HIS A 121 -15.66 -0.04 10.49
N ALA A 122 -16.29 -0.01 11.67
CA ALA A 122 -15.95 0.98 12.69
C ALA A 122 -14.51 0.84 13.21
N ALA A 123 -13.97 -0.38 13.22
CA ALA A 123 -12.60 -0.64 13.66
C ALA A 123 -11.55 -0.10 12.67
N GLU A 124 -11.70 -0.38 11.37
CA GLU A 124 -10.88 0.24 10.29
C GLU A 124 -10.92 1.75 10.35
N ARG A 125 -12.14 2.32 10.35
CA ARG A 125 -12.34 3.77 10.40
C ARG A 125 -11.65 4.39 11.61
N ASN A 126 -11.72 3.75 12.78
CA ASN A 126 -11.04 4.23 13.98
C ASN A 126 -9.52 4.11 13.86
N ALA A 127 -8.98 3.01 13.33
CA ALA A 127 -7.56 2.83 13.12
C ALA A 127 -6.99 3.90 12.14
N ILE A 128 -7.68 4.13 11.03
CA ILE A 128 -7.34 5.16 10.03
C ILE A 128 -7.39 6.56 10.67
N TYR A 129 -8.43 6.84 11.46
CA TYR A 129 -8.57 8.11 12.15
C TYR A 129 -7.43 8.37 13.15
N ARG A 130 -7.07 7.36 13.96
CA ARG A 130 -5.95 7.43 14.91
C ARG A 130 -4.62 7.67 14.20
N LEU A 131 -4.42 7.07 13.02
CA LEU A 131 -3.25 7.36 12.19
C LEU A 131 -3.25 8.81 11.68
N GLY A 132 -4.42 9.42 11.48
CA GLY A 132 -4.60 10.80 11.04
C GLY A 132 -4.37 11.89 12.10
N GLN A 133 -4.55 11.59 13.40
CA GLN A 133 -4.42 12.54 14.54
C GLN A 133 -3.00 12.89 15.00
#